data_AF-A0A7V8F6R8-F1
#
_entry.id   AF-A0A7V8F6R8-F1
#
_cell.length_a   1.000
_cell.length_b   1.000
_cell.length_c   1.000
_cell.angle_alpha   90.00
_cell.angle_beta   90.00
_cell.angle_gamma   90.00
#
_symmetry.space_group_name_H-M   'P 1'
#
loop_
_entity.id
_entity.type
_entity.pdbx_description
1 polymer ?
#
loop_
_entity_poly.entity_id
_entity_poly.type
_entity_poly.pdbx_seq_one_letter_code
_entity_poly.pdbx_strand_id
1 'polypeptide(L)'
;MKRTPLIRKTPIADRQQFVARVVVGAAIKAKKRLRQSRSTGKPTKAESRRIDQLKTGECLCCWLNRQQGRPTAHFGGCDAHHVLSGGRRIGHMATLGLCPWHHRALRPYADMTDAQATELFGPSLALGSKPFHAAYGSDEELLALQEQLLACGVSP
;
A
#
# COMPACT_ATOMS: atom_id res chain seq x y z
N MET A 1 32.44 -9.67 -53.29
CA MET A 1 31.29 -9.49 -54.20
C MET A 1 31.05 -8.00 -54.39
N LYS A 2 31.14 -7.52 -55.64
CA LYS A 2 31.01 -6.11 -56.04
C LYS A 2 29.56 -5.86 -56.44
N ARG A 3 28.95 -4.77 -55.96
CA ARG A 3 27.60 -4.32 -56.38
C ARG A 3 27.75 -3.33 -57.54
N THR A 4 26.93 -3.49 -58.58
CA THR A 4 26.77 -2.58 -59.73
C THR A 4 25.24 -2.56 -60.06
N PRO A 5 24.71 -1.54 -60.76
CA PRO A 5 23.95 -0.46 -60.11
C PRO A 5 22.69 0.00 -60.89
N LEU A 6 22.11 1.13 -60.45
CA LEU A 6 21.21 2.07 -61.14
C LEU A 6 19.75 1.58 -61.33
N ILE A 7 18.71 2.42 -61.20
CA ILE A 7 18.39 3.56 -62.06
C ILE A 7 17.45 4.55 -61.32
N ARG A 8 17.70 5.85 -61.52
CA ARG A 8 16.84 6.98 -61.11
C ARG A 8 15.65 7.15 -62.08
N LYS A 9 14.50 7.62 -61.59
CA LYS A 9 13.58 8.51 -62.34
C LYS A 9 12.90 9.52 -61.40
N THR A 10 13.35 10.77 -61.49
CA THR A 10 12.72 12.02 -60.97
C THR A 10 11.40 12.31 -61.74
N PRO A 11 10.47 13.22 -61.34
CA PRO A 11 10.75 14.55 -60.78
C PRO A 11 9.81 15.09 -59.68
N ILE A 12 10.28 16.21 -59.11
CA ILE A 12 9.58 17.13 -58.21
C ILE A 12 8.59 17.98 -59.03
N ALA A 13 7.35 18.12 -58.57
CA ALA A 13 6.47 19.26 -58.86
C ALA A 13 6.15 19.90 -57.50
N ASP A 14 6.70 21.08 -57.18
CA ASP A 14 6.15 22.42 -57.50
C ASP A 14 4.65 22.45 -57.18
N ARG A 15 4.13 23.26 -56.24
CA ARG A 15 4.27 24.71 -56.23
C ARG A 15 3.60 25.28 -54.98
N GLN A 16 4.30 26.23 -54.37
CA GLN A 16 3.84 27.44 -53.68
C GLN A 16 2.39 27.49 -53.18
N GLN A 17 2.25 27.79 -51.87
CA GLN A 17 1.51 28.92 -51.31
C GLN A 17 1.48 28.73 -49.77
N PHE A 18 1.56 29.72 -48.90
CA PHE A 18 1.95 31.12 -48.94
C PHE A 18 2.11 31.47 -47.44
N VAL A 19 3.07 32.33 -47.12
CA VAL A 19 3.14 33.24 -45.95
C VAL A 19 2.94 32.71 -44.52
N ALA A 20 4.01 32.83 -43.74
CA ALA A 20 4.14 33.81 -42.63
C ALA A 20 4.99 33.20 -41.51
N ARG A 21 6.30 33.46 -41.56
CA ARG A 21 7.16 33.29 -40.38
C ARG A 21 6.81 34.41 -39.39
N VAL A 22 5.98 34.11 -38.41
CA VAL A 22 5.95 34.87 -37.16
C VAL A 22 6.77 34.08 -36.16
N VAL A 23 7.89 34.69 -35.75
CA VAL A 23 8.66 34.26 -34.59
C VAL A 23 7.80 34.54 -33.36
N VAL A 24 7.30 33.50 -32.70
CA VAL A 24 6.93 33.60 -31.29
C VAL A 24 7.70 32.50 -30.57
N GLY A 25 8.70 32.92 -29.80
CA GLY A 25 9.42 32.06 -28.87
C GLY A 25 8.41 31.43 -27.91
N ALA A 26 8.06 30.18 -28.17
CA ALA A 26 7.27 29.40 -27.24
C ALA A 26 8.22 28.82 -26.20
N ALA A 27 8.22 29.46 -25.03
CA ALA A 27 8.79 28.93 -23.80
C ALA A 27 8.35 27.46 -23.65
N ILE A 28 9.31 26.54 -23.69
CA ILE A 28 9.11 25.19 -23.17
C ILE A 28 8.94 25.38 -21.66
N LYS A 29 7.69 25.55 -21.21
CA LYS A 29 7.36 25.43 -19.79
C LYS A 29 7.81 24.05 -19.37
N ALA A 30 8.86 24.00 -18.56
CA ALA A 30 9.26 22.80 -17.86
C ALA A 30 8.00 22.21 -17.21
N LYS A 31 7.54 21.05 -17.69
CA LYS A 31 6.54 20.26 -16.98
C LYS A 31 7.16 19.95 -15.64
N LYS A 32 6.80 20.71 -14.61
CA LYS A 32 7.15 20.42 -13.23
C LYS A 32 6.73 18.97 -13.02
N ARG A 33 7.69 18.04 -12.86
CA ARG A 33 7.37 16.65 -12.48
C ARG A 33 6.40 16.79 -11.31
N LEU A 34 5.19 16.27 -11.46
CA LEU A 34 4.26 16.13 -10.35
C LEU A 34 5.06 15.46 -9.25
N ARG A 35 5.32 16.20 -8.17
CA ARG A 35 5.90 15.64 -6.96
C ARG A 35 4.91 14.56 -6.57
N GLN A 36 5.29 13.29 -6.72
CA GLN A 36 4.49 12.18 -6.22
C GLN A 36 4.16 12.52 -4.78
N SER A 37 2.88 12.81 -4.48
CA SER A 37 2.50 13.21 -3.12
C SER A 37 2.95 12.08 -2.21
N ARG A 38 3.72 12.42 -1.18
CA ARG A 38 4.18 11.46 -0.19
C ARG A 38 3.14 11.48 0.91
N SER A 39 2.66 10.28 1.27
CA SER A 39 1.65 10.06 2.31
C SER A 39 0.24 10.54 1.96
N THR A 40 -0.74 9.80 2.46
CA THR A 40 -2.09 10.32 2.71
C THR A 40 -1.94 11.59 3.56
N GLY A 41 -2.73 12.63 3.28
CA GLY A 41 -2.65 13.91 3.99
C GLY A 41 -3.01 13.79 5.48
N LYS A 42 -3.28 14.90 6.17
CA LYS A 42 -3.81 14.83 7.55
C LYS A 42 -5.16 14.09 7.53
N PRO A 43 -5.40 13.13 8.45
CA PRO A 43 -6.71 12.49 8.56
C PRO A 43 -7.81 13.52 8.84
N THR A 44 -8.98 13.30 8.26
CA THR A 44 -10.23 13.95 8.65
C THR A 44 -10.61 13.56 10.08
N LYS A 45 -11.53 14.31 10.70
CA LYS A 45 -12.03 13.97 12.04
C LYS A 45 -12.65 12.57 12.11
N ALA A 46 -13.32 12.12 11.05
CA ALA A 46 -13.91 10.79 10.98
C ALA A 46 -12.85 9.70 10.89
N GLU A 47 -11.84 9.89 10.03
CA GLU A 47 -10.71 8.96 9.91
C GLU A 47 -9.90 8.88 11.21
N SER A 48 -9.65 10.01 11.88
CA SER A 48 -9.00 10.02 13.19
C SER A 48 -9.78 9.21 14.23
N ARG A 49 -11.10 9.41 14.34
CA ARG A 49 -11.92 8.62 15.26
C ARG A 49 -11.87 7.13 14.97
N ARG A 50 -11.92 6.74 13.69
CA ARG A 50 -11.78 5.34 13.29
C ARG A 50 -10.42 4.79 13.69
N ILE A 51 -9.35 5.53 13.42
CA ILE A 51 -7.98 5.14 13.82
C ILE A 51 -7.86 5.01 15.34
N ASP A 52 -8.45 5.92 16.10
CA ASP A 52 -8.44 5.87 17.56
C ASP A 52 -9.19 4.64 18.08
N GLN A 53 -10.35 4.32 17.47
CA GLN A 53 -11.09 3.09 17.76
C GLN A 53 -10.25 1.83 17.51
N LEU A 54 -9.51 1.78 16.39
CA LEU A 54 -8.60 0.67 16.10
C LEU A 54 -7.49 0.54 17.16
N LYS A 55 -6.91 1.66 17.59
CA LYS A 55 -5.80 1.63 18.56
C LYS A 55 -6.22 1.16 19.94
N THR A 56 -7.46 1.46 20.34
CA THR A 56 -8.05 1.00 21.59
C THR A 56 -8.68 -0.39 21.49
N GLY A 57 -8.83 -0.91 20.28
CA GLY A 57 -9.40 -2.22 20.01
C GLY A 57 -8.44 -3.37 20.29
N GLU A 58 -8.92 -4.56 20.00
CA GLU A 58 -8.08 -5.75 19.92
C GLU A 58 -7.20 -5.71 18.64
N CYS A 59 -6.36 -6.72 18.42
CA CYS A 59 -5.70 -6.93 17.13
C CYS A 59 -6.50 -7.89 16.26
N LEU A 60 -6.69 -7.54 15.00
CA LEU A 60 -7.43 -8.35 14.03
C LEU A 60 -6.89 -9.78 13.91
N CYS A 61 -5.57 -9.96 13.89
CA CYS A 61 -4.93 -11.28 13.86
C CYS A 61 -5.12 -12.05 15.17
N CYS A 62 -5.08 -11.37 16.32
CA CYS A 62 -5.39 -12.00 17.60
C CYS A 62 -6.86 -12.42 17.69
N TRP A 63 -7.77 -11.60 17.15
CA TRP A 63 -9.19 -11.94 17.06
C TRP A 63 -9.38 -13.21 16.20
N LEU A 64 -8.76 -13.28 15.02
CA LEU A 64 -8.76 -14.47 14.16
C LEU A 64 -8.18 -15.71 14.87
N ASN A 65 -7.04 -15.55 15.55
CA ASN A 65 -6.46 -16.63 16.35
C ASN A 65 -7.46 -17.16 17.38
N ARG A 66 -8.16 -16.27 18.11
CA ARG A 66 -9.18 -16.69 19.07
C ARG A 66 -10.32 -17.47 18.40
N GLN A 67 -10.80 -17.02 17.24
CA GLN A 67 -11.85 -17.75 16.50
C GLN A 67 -11.38 -19.16 16.09
N GLN A 68 -10.07 -19.35 15.93
CA GLN A 68 -9.44 -20.64 15.62
C GLN A 68 -8.99 -21.42 16.87
N GLY A 69 -9.29 -20.93 18.09
CA GLY A 69 -8.82 -21.55 19.34
C GLY A 69 -7.31 -21.46 19.58
N ARG A 70 -6.61 -20.54 18.89
CA ARG A 70 -5.17 -20.32 19.02
C ARG A 70 -4.83 -19.25 20.06
N PRO A 71 -3.63 -19.32 20.67
CA PRO A 71 -3.14 -18.27 21.56
C PRO A 71 -3.04 -16.89 20.89
N THR A 72 -3.15 -15.84 21.71
CA THR A 72 -3.03 -14.43 21.30
C THR A 72 -1.86 -13.77 22.00
N ALA A 73 -1.15 -12.85 21.33
CA ALA A 73 0.00 -12.16 21.92
C ALA A 73 -0.36 -11.10 23.00
N HIS A 74 -1.64 -10.69 23.07
CA HIS A 74 -2.25 -9.82 24.09
C HIS A 74 -1.41 -8.61 24.56
N PHE A 75 -1.54 -7.47 23.85
CA PHE A 75 -0.83 -6.22 24.18
C PHE A 75 -1.72 -5.10 24.75
N GLY A 76 -3.03 -5.33 24.92
CA GLY A 76 -3.97 -4.32 25.45
C GLY A 76 -4.25 -3.14 24.51
N GLY A 77 -3.79 -3.19 23.26
CA GLY A 77 -4.05 -2.19 22.24
C GLY A 77 -3.28 -2.45 20.94
N CYS A 78 -3.51 -1.59 19.96
CA CYS A 78 -3.02 -1.76 18.59
C CYS A 78 -2.37 -0.53 17.99
N ASP A 79 -1.51 -0.79 17.02
CA ASP A 79 -1.04 0.17 16.05
C ASP A 79 -1.99 0.19 14.84
N ALA A 80 -2.20 1.36 14.24
CA ALA A 80 -2.95 1.49 12.99
C ALA A 80 -2.05 1.22 11.78
N HIS A 81 -2.07 -0.03 11.30
CA HIS A 81 -1.31 -0.46 10.14
C HIS A 81 -1.99 0.04 8.85
N HIS A 82 -1.31 0.88 8.08
CA HIS A 82 -1.83 1.37 6.80
C HIS A 82 -1.47 0.43 5.67
N VAL A 83 -2.49 -0.07 4.97
CA VAL A 83 -2.30 -0.91 3.78
C VAL A 83 -1.67 -0.08 2.65
N LEU A 84 -0.75 -0.72 1.92
CA LEU A 84 0.02 -0.11 0.85
C LEU A 84 -0.34 -0.73 -0.50
N SER A 85 -0.37 0.08 -1.55
CA SER A 85 -0.37 -0.38 -2.95
C SER A 85 0.79 0.29 -3.69
N GLY A 86 1.64 -0.51 -4.34
CA GLY A 86 2.86 -0.02 -4.98
C GLY A 86 3.78 0.76 -4.05
N GLY A 87 3.84 0.38 -2.77
CA GLY A 87 4.64 1.05 -1.73
C GLY A 87 4.05 2.38 -1.23
N ARG A 88 2.78 2.67 -1.53
CA ARG A 88 2.09 3.92 -1.13
C ARG A 88 0.84 3.60 -0.31
N ARG A 89 0.64 4.34 0.78
CA ARG A 89 -0.60 4.28 1.58
C ARG A 89 -1.78 4.65 0.68
N ILE A 90 -2.82 3.81 0.69
CA ILE A 90 -3.98 4.00 -0.19
C ILE A 90 -5.10 4.81 0.45
N GLY A 91 -5.09 5.00 1.77
CA GLY A 91 -6.05 5.82 2.50
C GLY A 91 -5.91 5.65 4.02
N HIS A 92 -6.52 6.54 4.81
CA HIS A 92 -6.60 6.35 6.27
C HIS A 92 -7.68 5.34 6.66
N MET A 93 -8.70 5.18 5.81
CA MET A 93 -9.71 4.13 5.95
C MET A 93 -9.16 2.74 5.64
N ALA A 94 -8.09 2.65 4.85
CA ALA A 94 -7.37 1.40 4.59
C ALA A 94 -6.35 1.13 5.71
N THR A 95 -6.85 0.98 6.94
CA THR A 95 -6.04 0.67 8.12
C THR A 95 -6.58 -0.51 8.89
N LEU A 96 -5.67 -1.35 9.38
CA LEU A 96 -5.91 -2.51 10.23
C LEU A 96 -5.43 -2.24 11.66
N GLY A 97 -6.16 -2.74 12.66
CA GLY A 97 -5.70 -2.78 14.04
C GLY A 97 -4.76 -3.96 14.26
N LEU A 98 -3.45 -3.71 14.40
CA LEU A 98 -2.46 -4.77 14.62
C LEU A 98 -1.69 -4.54 15.93
N CYS A 99 -1.55 -5.60 16.73
CA CYS A 99 -0.75 -5.51 17.96
C CYS A 99 0.75 -5.38 17.62
N PRO A 100 1.59 -4.96 18.57
CA PRO A 100 3.04 -4.85 18.36
C PRO A 100 3.72 -6.09 17.80
N TRP A 101 3.26 -7.31 18.15
CA TRP A 101 3.74 -8.55 17.54
C TRP A 101 3.39 -8.64 16.06
N HIS A 102 2.10 -8.67 15.71
CA HIS A 102 1.66 -8.85 14.32
C HIS A 102 2.06 -7.69 13.41
N HIS A 103 2.26 -6.48 13.95
CA HIS A 103 2.68 -5.31 13.19
C HIS A 103 4.20 -5.20 13.03
N ARG A 104 4.96 -5.22 14.14
CA ARG A 104 6.37 -4.81 14.21
C ARG A 104 7.31 -5.89 14.75
N ALA A 105 6.82 -7.11 14.94
CA ALA A 105 7.54 -8.23 15.53
C ALA A 105 8.04 -7.95 16.97
N LEU A 106 7.34 -7.11 17.73
CA LEU A 106 7.64 -6.93 19.14
C LEU A 106 7.03 -8.09 19.93
N ARG A 107 7.89 -8.92 20.53
CA ARG A 107 7.48 -10.10 21.30
C ARG A 107 6.84 -9.69 22.64
N PRO A 108 5.80 -10.41 23.11
CA PRO A 108 5.16 -10.10 24.39
C PRO A 108 6.01 -10.47 25.60
N TYR A 109 6.94 -11.42 25.44
CA TYR A 109 7.84 -11.90 26.48
C TYR A 109 9.30 -11.77 26.03
N ALA A 110 10.19 -11.38 26.95
CA ALA A 110 11.57 -11.04 26.63
C ALA A 110 12.44 -12.25 26.25
N ASP A 111 12.15 -13.41 26.83
CA ASP A 111 12.84 -14.69 26.67
C ASP A 111 12.34 -15.50 25.46
N MET A 112 11.17 -15.16 24.92
CA MET A 112 10.61 -15.79 23.73
C MET A 112 11.43 -15.45 22.49
N THR A 113 11.62 -16.38 21.56
CA THR A 113 12.21 -16.12 20.23
C THR A 113 11.14 -15.78 19.19
N ASP A 114 11.52 -15.17 18.07
CA ASP A 114 10.58 -14.90 16.96
C ASP A 114 9.94 -16.17 16.40
N ALA A 115 10.68 -17.28 16.41
CA ALA A 115 10.17 -18.59 15.99
C ALA A 115 9.08 -19.10 16.94
N GLN A 116 9.32 -19.06 18.25
CA GLN A 116 8.33 -19.44 19.26
C GLN A 116 7.10 -18.53 19.21
N ALA A 117 7.29 -17.21 19.04
CA ALA A 117 6.19 -16.26 18.91
C ALA A 117 5.38 -16.51 17.62
N THR A 118 6.04 -16.87 16.51
CA THR A 118 5.38 -17.23 15.26
C THR A 118 4.58 -18.53 15.38
N GLU A 119 5.11 -19.51 16.09
CA GLU A 119 4.43 -20.78 16.33
C GLU A 119 3.15 -20.57 17.18
N LEU A 120 3.28 -19.85 18.29
CA LEU A 120 2.18 -19.63 19.24
C LEU A 120 1.14 -18.64 18.73
N PHE A 121 1.58 -17.48 18.24
CA PHE A 121 0.71 -16.34 17.91
C PHE A 121 0.53 -16.14 16.42
N GLY A 122 1.15 -16.99 15.59
CA GLY A 122 1.17 -16.83 14.14
C GLY A 122 2.18 -15.78 13.68
N PRO A 123 2.39 -15.68 12.35
CA PRO A 123 3.45 -14.87 11.75
C PRO A 123 3.22 -13.36 11.95
N SER A 124 4.32 -12.62 12.12
CA SER A 124 4.31 -11.15 12.09
C SER A 124 4.48 -10.63 10.67
N LEU A 125 3.76 -9.57 10.32
CA LEU A 125 3.89 -8.90 9.02
C LEU A 125 5.33 -8.36 8.82
N ALA A 126 5.97 -7.89 9.88
CA ALA A 126 7.35 -7.39 9.84
C ALA A 126 8.39 -8.48 9.56
N LEU A 127 8.06 -9.75 9.85
CA LEU A 127 8.92 -10.91 9.57
C LEU A 127 8.68 -11.49 8.17
N GLY A 128 7.56 -11.15 7.52
CA GLY A 128 7.32 -11.46 6.12
C GLY A 128 5.85 -11.39 5.72
N SER A 129 5.55 -10.68 4.63
CA SER A 129 4.18 -10.57 4.10
C SER A 129 3.63 -11.89 3.58
N LYS A 130 4.44 -12.69 2.88
CA LYS A 130 4.01 -13.99 2.34
C LYS A 130 3.47 -14.95 3.42
N PRO A 131 4.22 -15.27 4.49
CA PRO A 131 3.69 -16.12 5.55
C PRO A 131 2.53 -15.46 6.31
N PHE A 132 2.55 -14.13 6.47
CA PHE A 132 1.45 -13.39 7.09
C PHE A 132 0.14 -13.55 6.32
N HIS A 133 0.13 -13.26 5.02
CA HIS A 133 -1.06 -13.37 4.18
C HIS A 133 -1.49 -14.81 3.97
N ALA A 134 -0.56 -15.78 3.98
CA ALA A 134 -0.91 -17.19 3.96
C ALA A 134 -1.67 -17.64 5.23
N ALA A 135 -1.40 -17.01 6.37
CA ALA A 135 -2.05 -17.33 7.64
C ALA A 135 -3.39 -16.59 7.85
N TYR A 136 -3.48 -15.33 7.41
CA TYR A 136 -4.58 -14.44 7.77
C TYR A 136 -5.45 -13.96 6.59
N GLY A 137 -5.06 -14.24 5.35
CA GLY A 137 -5.73 -13.73 4.15
C GLY A 137 -5.05 -12.50 3.56
N SER A 138 -5.56 -12.02 2.43
CA SER A 138 -5.03 -10.84 1.72
C SER A 138 -5.34 -9.54 2.47
N ASP A 139 -4.67 -8.45 2.08
CA ASP A 139 -4.97 -7.13 2.63
C ASP A 139 -6.44 -6.72 2.39
N GLU A 140 -7.01 -7.06 1.24
CA GLU A 140 -8.42 -6.81 0.92
C GLU A 140 -9.37 -7.59 1.83
N GLU A 141 -9.09 -8.88 2.08
CA GLU A 141 -9.88 -9.73 2.96
C GLU A 141 -9.83 -9.22 4.40
N LEU A 142 -8.64 -8.85 4.88
CA LEU A 142 -8.45 -8.30 6.21
C LEU A 142 -9.13 -6.94 6.40
N LEU A 143 -9.07 -6.07 5.38
CA LEU A 143 -9.79 -4.80 5.42
C LEU A 143 -11.31 -5.01 5.45
N ALA A 144 -11.83 -5.93 4.63
CA ALA A 144 -13.25 -6.24 4.63
C ALA A 144 -13.73 -6.76 5.99
N LEU A 145 -12.94 -7.66 6.61
CA LEU A 145 -13.24 -8.18 7.94
C LEU A 145 -13.19 -7.08 9.01
N GLN A 146 -12.16 -6.22 8.98
CA GLN A 146 -12.05 -5.09 9.91
C GLN A 146 -13.30 -4.20 9.86
N GLU A 147 -13.76 -3.85 8.66
CA GLU A 147 -14.96 -3.01 8.49
C GLU A 147 -16.23 -3.72 8.97
N GLN A 148 -16.37 -5.03 8.70
CA GLN A 148 -17.50 -5.81 9.21
C GLN A 148 -17.56 -5.81 10.74
N LEU A 149 -16.42 -6.02 11.40
CA LEU A 149 -16.36 -6.08 12.85
C LEU A 149 -16.67 -4.72 13.48
N LEU A 150 -16.10 -3.63 12.94
CA LEU A 150 -16.41 -2.27 13.37
C LEU A 150 -17.90 -1.94 13.19
N ALA A 151 -18.51 -2.37 12.09
CA ALA A 151 -19.95 -2.20 11.84
C ALA A 151 -20.82 -2.99 12.83
N CYS A 152 -20.36 -4.16 13.29
CA CYS A 152 -21.03 -4.96 14.32
C CYS A 152 -20.77 -4.46 15.75
N GLY A 153 -20.05 -3.35 15.93
CA GLY A 153 -19.70 -2.81 17.25
C GLY A 153 -18.61 -3.61 17.99
N VAL A 154 -18.02 -4.60 17.33
CA VAL A 154 -16.80 -5.26 17.80
C VAL A 154 -15.66 -4.29 17.44
N SER A 155 -14.81 -3.95 18.41
CA SER A 155 -13.60 -3.18 18.13
C SER A 155 -12.41 -4.15 18.17
N PRO A 156 -12.21 -4.93 17.10
CA PRO A 156 -11.19 -5.95 17.04
C PRO A 156 -9.83 -5.37 16.70
#